data_AF-E9FQR2-F1
#
_entry.id   AF-E9FQR2-F1
#
_cell.length_a   1.000
_cell.length_b   1.000
_cell.length_c   1.000
_cell.angle_alpha   90.00
_cell.angle_beta   90.00
_cell.angle_gamma   90.00
#
_symmetry.space_group_name_H-M   'P 1'
#
loop_
_entity.id
_entity.type
_entity.pdbx_description
1 polymer ?
#
loop_
_entity_poly.entity_id
_entity_poly.type
_entity_poly.pdbx_seq_one_letter_code
_entity_poly.pdbx_strand_id
1 'polypeptide(L)' 'GVRRDCSDEEIRRYYKRQAVLVHPDKNRQRGAEEAFKILAHAFELVGQPERRSHYDQLVQE' A
#
# COMPACT_ATOMS: atom_id res chain seq x y z
N GLY A 1 3.68 8.87 2.22
CA GLY A 1 2.58 8.49 1.30
C GLY A 1 3.02 8.68 -0.13
N VAL A 2 2.18 8.28 -1.09
CA VAL A 2 2.38 8.48 -2.53
C VAL A 2 1.37 9.50 -3.06
N ARG A 3 1.71 10.23 -4.13
CA ARG A 3 0.78 11.20 -4.76
C ARG A 3 -0.26 10.48 -5.63
N ARG A 4 -1.41 11.10 -5.86
CA ARG A 4 -2.50 10.50 -6.68
C ARG A 4 -2.10 10.27 -8.14
N ASP A 5 -1.14 11.02 -8.65
CA ASP A 5 -0.57 10.93 -10.00
C ASP A 5 0.70 10.08 -10.08
N CYS A 6 1.10 9.41 -8.99
CA CYS A 6 2.33 8.61 -8.98
C CYS A 6 2.24 7.41 -9.95
N SER A 7 3.37 6.93 -10.44
CA SER A 7 3.43 5.76 -11.33
C SER A 7 3.25 4.46 -10.53
N ASP A 8 2.80 3.38 -11.18
CA ASP A 8 2.65 2.07 -10.53
C ASP A 8 3.97 1.53 -9.95
N GLU A 9 5.08 1.93 -10.56
CA GLU A 9 6.42 1.63 -10.07
C GLU A 9 6.72 2.33 -8.73
N GLU A 10 6.28 3.58 -8.57
CA GLU A 10 6.41 4.33 -7.32
C GLU A 10 5.55 3.74 -6.20
N ILE A 11 4.33 3.31 -6.51
CA ILE A 11 3.45 2.60 -5.57
C ILE A 11 4.12 1.31 -5.11
N ARG A 12 4.60 0.48 -6.05
CA ARG A 12 5.32 -0.76 -5.74
C ARG A 12 6.58 -0.50 -4.90
N ARG A 13 7.34 0.54 -5.24
CA ARG A 13 8.55 0.92 -4.49
C ARG A 13 8.21 1.42 -3.08
N TYR A 14 7.14 2.20 -2.93
CA TYR A 14 6.67 2.66 -1.63
C TYR A 14 6.17 1.50 -0.77
N TYR A 15 5.34 0.61 -1.34
CA TYR A 15 4.86 -0.60 -0.67
C TYR A 15 6.01 -1.46 -0.16
N LYS A 16 7.00 -1.78 -1.00
CA LYS A 16 8.17 -2.57 -0.60
C LYS A 16 8.92 -1.93 0.58
N ARG A 17 9.11 -0.61 0.56
CA ARG A 17 9.79 0.11 1.66
C ARG A 17 8.99 0.02 2.96
N GLN A 18 7.68 0.27 2.89
CA GLN A 18 6.82 0.18 4.07
C GLN A 18 6.71 -1.25 4.60
N ALA A 19 6.59 -2.23 3.70
CA ALA A 19 6.46 -3.64 4.06
C ALA A 19 7.65 -4.12 4.87
N VAL A 20 8.88 -3.72 4.51
CA VAL A 20 10.09 -4.05 5.29
C VAL A 20 10.09 -3.39 6.67
N LEU A 21 9.54 -2.18 6.80
CA LEU A 21 9.48 -1.45 8.07
C LEU A 21 8.45 -2.06 9.04
N VAL A 22 7.34 -2.58 8.53
CA VAL A 22 6.27 -3.16 9.36
C VAL A 22 6.26 -4.69 9.34
N HIS A 23 7.22 -5.32 8.67
CA HIS A 23 7.28 -6.78 8.57
C HIS A 23 7.44 -7.40 9.96
N PRO A 24 6.62 -8.39 10.37
CA PRO A 24 6.64 -8.95 11.72
C PRO A 24 7.97 -9.63 12.08
N ASP A 25 8.70 -10.15 11.09
CA ASP A 25 10.07 -10.71 11.29
C ASP A 25 11.10 -9.64 11.66
N LYS A 26 10.97 -8.42 11.11
CA LYS A 26 11.94 -7.33 11.27
C LYS A 26 11.48 -6.29 12.30
N ASN A 27 10.18 -6.22 12.58
CA ASN A 27 9.57 -5.27 13.48
C ASN A 27 8.72 -6.01 14.53
N ARG A 28 9.21 -6.00 15.77
CA ARG A 28 8.58 -6.66 16.93
C ARG A 28 7.73 -5.69 17.76
N GLN A 29 7.43 -4.50 17.24
CA GLN A 29 6.58 -3.54 17.93
C GLN A 29 5.13 -4.04 17.98
N ARG A 30 4.43 -3.69 19.06
CA ARG A 30 2.97 -3.90 19.17
C ARG A 30 2.28 -3.16 18.02
N GLY A 31 1.62 -3.91 17.15
CA GLY A 31 0.89 -3.38 15.98
C GLY A 31 1.61 -3.51 14.64
N ALA A 32 2.82 -4.09 14.57
CA ALA A 32 3.52 -4.32 13.30
C ALA A 32 2.70 -5.22 12.35
N GLU A 33 2.08 -6.29 12.88
CA GLU A 33 1.20 -7.16 12.10
C GLU A 33 -0.03 -6.43 11.55
N GLU A 34 -0.66 -5.58 12.37
CA GLU A 34 -1.83 -4.80 11.97
C GLU A 34 -1.46 -3.77 10.89
N ALA A 35 -0.33 -3.08 11.07
CA ALA A 35 0.19 -2.16 10.08
C ALA A 35 0.55 -2.86 8.76
N PHE A 36 1.09 -4.08 8.82
CA PHE A 36 1.35 -4.90 7.64
C PHE A 36 0.06 -5.31 6.92
N LYS A 37 -0.98 -5.71 7.66
CA LYS A 37 -2.31 -6.02 7.09
C LYS A 37 -2.94 -4.80 6.41
N ILE A 38 -2.92 -3.65 7.05
CA ILE A 38 -3.44 -2.38 6.49
C ILE A 38 -2.67 -2.03 5.20
N LEU A 39 -1.34 -2.14 5.24
CA LEU A 39 -0.49 -1.86 4.08
C LEU A 39 -0.78 -2.82 2.91
N ALA A 40 -0.95 -4.11 3.19
CA ALA A 40 -1.28 -5.12 2.19
C ALA A 40 -2.64 -4.84 1.56
N HIS A 41 -3.67 -4.55 2.36
CA HIS A 41 -5.00 -4.22 1.89
C HIS A 41 -5.02 -2.95 1.03
N ALA A 42 -4.30 -1.91 1.43
CA ALA A 42 -4.15 -0.70 0.62
C ALA A 42 -3.50 -1.00 -0.74
N PHE A 43 -2.43 -1.80 -0.75
CA PHE A 43 -1.75 -2.18 -1.99
C PHE A 43 -2.60 -3.12 -2.87
N GLU A 44 -3.48 -3.92 -2.28
CA GLU A 44 -4.41 -4.75 -3.04
C GLU A 44 -5.38 -3.91 -3.87
N LEU A 45 -5.79 -2.74 -3.35
CA LEU A 45 -6.72 -1.82 -4.00
C LEU A 45 -6.04 -0.92 -5.04
N VAL A 46 -4.87 -0.36 -4.72
CA VAL A 46 -4.21 0.65 -5.60
C VAL A 46 -2.91 0.19 -6.26
N GLY A 47 -2.45 -1.02 -5.96
CA GLY A 47 -1.17 -1.56 -6.43
C GLY A 47 -1.18 -2.12 -7.85
N GLN A 48 -2.38 -2.39 -8.40
CA GLN A 48 -2.56 -2.77 -9.80
C GLN A 48 -3.25 -1.65 -10.57
N PRO A 49 -2.87 -1.38 -11.83
CA PRO A 49 -3.43 -0.28 -12.63
C PRO A 49 -4.96 -0.40 -12.78
N GLU A 50 -5.44 -1.61 -13.02
CA GLU A 50 -6.88 -1.91 -13.20
C GLU A 50 -7.68 -1.61 -11.94
N ARG A 51 -7.18 -2.05 -10.78
CA ARG A 51 -7.82 -1.85 -9.47
C ARG A 51 -7.75 -0.41 -9.01
N ARG A 52 -6.63 0.26 -9.30
CA ARG A 52 -6.45 1.69 -9.04
C ARG A 52 -7.43 2.53 -9.84
N SER A 53 -7.64 2.23 -11.12
CA SER A 53 -8.64 2.92 -11.95
C SER A 53 -10.03 2.80 -11.34
N HIS A 54 -10.43 1.61 -10.91
CA HIS A 54 -11.71 1.37 -10.25
C HIS A 54 -11.80 2.08 -8.89
N TYR A 55 -10.72 2.06 -8.09
CA TYR A 55 -10.65 2.80 -6.83
C TYR A 55 -10.75 4.31 -7.03
N ASP A 56 -10.05 4.86 -8.03
CA ASP A 56 -10.09 6.28 -8.36
C ASP A 56 -11.50 6.71 -8.80
N GLN A 57 -12.24 5.87 -9.51
CA GLN A 57 -13.64 6.10 -9.88
C GLN A 57 -14.57 6.09 -8.65
N LEU A 58 -14.44 5.08 -7.78
CA LEU A 58 -15.25 4.96 -6.55
C LEU A 58 -15.03 6.12 -5.57
N VAL A 59 -13.82 6.70 -5.51
CA VAL A 59 -13.47 7.80 -4.60
C VAL A 59 -13.85 9.17 -5.16
N GLN A 60 -14.30 9.26 -6.42
CA GLN A 60 -14.76 10.51 -7.03
C GLN A 60 -16.27 10.77 -6.92
N GLU A 61 -17.06 9.79 -6.44
CA GLU A 61 -18.47 9.96 -6.06
C GLU A 61 -18.63 10.30 -4.57
#